data_AF-A0A844F310-F1
#
_entry.id   AF-A0A844F310-F1
#
_cell.length_a   1.000
_cell.length_b   1.000
_cell.length_c   1.000
_cell.angle_alpha   90.00
_cell.angle_beta   90.00
_cell.angle_gamma   90.00
#
_symmetry.space_group_name_H-M   'P 1'
#
loop_
_entity.id
_entity.type
_entity.pdbx_description
1 polymer ?
#
loop_
_entity_poly.entity_id
_entity_poly.type
_entity_poly.pdbx_seq_one_letter_code
_entity_poly.pdbx_strand_id
1 'polypeptide(L)'
;MTDKVLQWHPGFCAALQIELQEESGNLEFYPEYELSKKPMRIDTLIVKKMTDSPVRKNIGRIFRKHNLIEYKSPGDYLSINDFYKVYGYACFYQSDTEKVGEIRLEEITITFVCNHYPREMLRILKKERKIVVRKVENGIYWLENEFLPIQIILNHELSSDENRWLNSLRTDIRADQETDRLIRDYKAHKDSKLYQAVMDLVVRANQKAMKEARDMLCDALKELFAEELEEEAKKREQKSERIGERRGERIGELRLSELIHRLLNENRLEDIRRVSEDESYRASMYQKYGL
;
A
#
# COMPACT_ATOMS: atom_id res chain seq x y z
N MET A 1 25.90 -52.61 -2.52
CA MET A 1 26.51 -51.37 -3.03
C MET A 1 25.36 -50.50 -3.51
N THR A 2 25.14 -49.37 -2.87
CA THR A 2 24.10 -48.42 -3.26
C THR A 2 24.49 -47.79 -4.60
N ASP A 3 23.67 -47.97 -5.64
CA ASP A 3 23.78 -47.25 -6.91
C ASP A 3 23.79 -45.75 -6.61
N LYS A 4 24.98 -45.14 -6.65
CA LYS A 4 25.11 -43.69 -6.60
C LYS A 4 24.67 -43.18 -7.97
N VAL A 5 23.48 -42.57 -8.00
CA VAL A 5 22.97 -41.83 -9.17
C VAL A 5 24.07 -40.90 -9.70
N LEU A 6 24.42 -41.06 -10.98
CA LEU A 6 25.41 -40.23 -11.65
C LEU A 6 24.96 -38.77 -11.66
N GLN A 7 25.79 -37.87 -11.11
CA GLN A 7 25.55 -36.43 -11.09
C GLN A 7 26.18 -35.80 -12.34
N TRP A 8 25.34 -35.51 -13.35
CA TRP A 8 25.81 -34.98 -14.64
C TRP A 8 26.12 -33.47 -14.60
N HIS A 9 25.46 -32.69 -13.75
CA HIS A 9 25.62 -31.23 -13.73
C HIS A 9 27.06 -30.76 -13.43
N PRO A 10 27.78 -31.34 -12.44
CA PRO A 10 29.18 -30.98 -12.23
C PRO A 10 30.09 -31.37 -13.41
N GLY A 11 29.87 -32.54 -14.01
CA GLY A 11 30.63 -32.99 -15.18
C GLY A 11 30.38 -32.12 -16.41
N PHE A 12 29.14 -31.68 -16.63
CA PHE A 12 28.78 -30.74 -17.69
C PHE A 12 29.46 -29.37 -17.50
N CYS A 13 29.43 -28.82 -16.27
CA CYS A 13 30.10 -27.55 -15.98
C CYS A 13 31.61 -27.64 -16.23
N ALA A 14 32.24 -28.76 -15.83
CA ALA A 14 33.67 -28.99 -16.10
C ALA A 14 33.97 -29.13 -17.59
N ALA A 15 33.13 -29.84 -18.34
CA ALA A 15 33.27 -29.95 -19.79
C ALA A 15 33.20 -28.58 -20.47
N LEU A 16 32.24 -27.72 -20.09
CA LEU A 16 32.15 -26.35 -20.62
C LEU A 16 33.42 -25.52 -20.33
N GLN A 17 34.00 -25.65 -19.13
CA GLN A 17 35.23 -24.95 -18.79
C GLN A 17 36.42 -25.43 -19.62
N ILE A 18 36.48 -26.71 -19.97
CA ILE A 18 37.53 -27.27 -20.86
C ILE A 18 37.33 -26.76 -22.30
N GLU A 19 36.11 -26.83 -22.83
CA GLU A 19 35.80 -26.39 -24.20
C GLU A 19 36.04 -24.88 -24.39
N LEU A 20 35.90 -24.08 -23.33
CA LEU A 20 36.07 -22.61 -23.34
C LEU A 20 37.35 -22.16 -22.62
N GLN A 21 38.34 -23.07 -22.48
CA GLN A 21 39.54 -22.79 -21.68
C GLN A 21 40.44 -21.71 -22.28
N GLU A 22 40.42 -21.53 -23.61
CA GLU A 22 41.22 -20.53 -24.31
C GLU A 22 40.78 -19.10 -23.94
N GLU A 23 39.50 -18.90 -23.65
CA GLU A 23 38.93 -17.63 -23.19
C GLU A 23 38.76 -17.52 -21.66
N SER A 24 39.38 -18.41 -20.88
CA SER A 24 39.25 -18.47 -19.41
C SER A 24 39.61 -17.16 -18.68
N GLY A 25 40.43 -16.29 -19.27
CA GLY A 25 40.72 -14.95 -18.73
C GLY A 25 39.56 -13.96 -18.84
N ASN A 26 38.54 -14.25 -19.65
CA ASN A 26 37.40 -13.37 -19.95
C ASN A 26 36.04 -13.95 -19.52
N LEU A 27 36.00 -15.17 -18.97
CA LEU A 27 34.76 -15.90 -18.64
C LEU A 27 34.73 -16.31 -17.16
N GLU A 28 33.56 -16.15 -16.53
CA GLU A 28 33.28 -16.63 -15.18
C GLU A 28 32.21 -17.72 -15.22
N PHE A 29 32.41 -18.78 -14.44
CA PHE A 29 31.53 -19.95 -14.42
C PHE A 29 30.85 -20.07 -13.07
N TYR A 30 29.51 -20.08 -13.10
CA TYR A 30 28.66 -20.21 -11.93
C TYR A 30 27.77 -21.45 -12.09
N PRO A 31 28.17 -22.62 -11.54
CA PRO A 31 27.34 -23.81 -11.59
C PRO A 31 26.06 -23.60 -10.78
N GLU A 32 24.94 -24.10 -11.30
CA GLU A 32 23.65 -24.14 -10.59
C GLU A 32 23.24 -22.77 -10.00
N TYR A 33 23.46 -21.70 -10.77
CA TYR A 33 23.23 -20.33 -10.31
C TYR A 33 21.76 -20.07 -9.98
N GLU A 34 21.49 -19.67 -8.74
CA GLU A 34 20.14 -19.34 -8.28
C GLU A 34 19.67 -18.00 -8.84
N LEU A 35 18.59 -18.02 -9.63
CA LEU A 35 17.97 -16.80 -10.17
C LEU A 35 17.25 -15.96 -9.10
N SER A 36 16.94 -16.53 -7.93
CA SER A 36 16.28 -15.81 -6.85
C SER A 36 16.50 -16.46 -5.49
N LYS A 37 16.69 -15.64 -4.45
CA LYS A 37 16.83 -16.09 -3.06
C LYS A 37 15.53 -16.59 -2.41
N LYS A 38 14.37 -16.28 -3.02
CA LYS A 38 13.05 -16.66 -2.52
C LYS A 38 12.30 -17.40 -3.62
N PRO A 39 11.45 -18.39 -3.29
CA PRO A 39 10.60 -19.03 -4.28
C PRO A 39 9.82 -18.02 -5.11
N MET A 40 9.75 -18.27 -6.42
CA MET A 40 8.98 -17.44 -7.36
C MET A 40 7.50 -17.49 -7.01
N ARG A 41 6.85 -16.32 -6.99
CA ARG A 41 5.43 -16.19 -6.66
C ARG A 41 4.80 -15.09 -7.51
N ILE A 42 3.63 -15.37 -8.05
CA ILE A 42 2.72 -14.39 -8.65
C ILE A 42 1.74 -13.89 -7.59
N ASP A 43 1.24 -12.66 -7.73
CA ASP A 43 0.35 -12.07 -6.73
C ASP A 43 -1.05 -12.70 -6.77
N THR A 44 -1.56 -13.01 -7.96
CA THR A 44 -2.87 -13.68 -8.11
C THR A 44 -2.93 -14.54 -9.36
N LEU A 45 -3.45 -15.75 -9.21
CA LEU A 45 -3.80 -16.66 -10.31
C LEU A 45 -5.32 -16.78 -10.39
N ILE A 46 -5.90 -16.48 -11.55
CA ILE A 46 -7.31 -16.77 -11.83
C ILE A 46 -7.40 -17.88 -12.87
N VAL A 47 -7.96 -19.03 -12.49
CA VAL A 47 -8.21 -20.15 -13.40
C VAL A 47 -9.70 -20.27 -13.71
N LYS A 48 -10.06 -20.19 -14.99
CA LYS A 48 -11.44 -20.41 -15.44
C LYS A 48 -11.79 -21.89 -15.30
N LYS A 49 -12.88 -22.17 -14.58
CA LYS A 49 -13.44 -23.53 -14.47
C LYS A 49 -14.04 -24.03 -15.80
N MET A 50 -14.65 -23.12 -16.57
CA MET A 50 -15.22 -23.40 -17.89
C MET A 50 -14.53 -22.51 -18.92
N THR A 51 -13.83 -23.10 -19.88
CA THR A 51 -13.02 -22.37 -20.87
C THR A 51 -13.88 -21.55 -21.83
N ASP A 52 -15.03 -22.08 -22.22
CA ASP A 52 -15.86 -21.50 -23.29
C ASP A 52 -16.77 -20.37 -22.80
N SER A 53 -16.88 -20.20 -21.48
CA SER A 53 -17.63 -19.10 -20.89
C SER A 53 -16.75 -17.85 -20.78
N PRO A 54 -17.05 -16.74 -21.50
CA PRO A 54 -16.30 -15.51 -21.35
C PRO A 54 -16.59 -14.85 -19.99
N VAL A 55 -15.57 -14.21 -19.41
CA VAL A 55 -15.78 -13.37 -18.22
C VAL A 55 -16.44 -12.07 -18.68
N ARG A 56 -17.66 -11.82 -18.18
CA ARG A 56 -18.47 -10.66 -18.62
C ARG A 56 -17.90 -9.32 -18.15
N LYS A 57 -17.23 -9.31 -17.00
CA LYS A 57 -16.66 -8.10 -16.41
C LYS A 57 -15.57 -7.53 -17.32
N ASN A 58 -15.56 -6.21 -17.55
CA ASN A 58 -14.64 -5.58 -18.50
C ASN A 58 -13.16 -5.92 -18.27
N ILE A 59 -12.67 -5.87 -17.03
CA ILE A 59 -11.29 -6.23 -16.67
C ILE A 59 -10.93 -7.70 -16.97
N GLY A 60 -11.93 -8.57 -17.13
CA GLY A 60 -11.76 -9.99 -17.41
C GLY A 60 -12.02 -10.38 -18.86
N ARG A 61 -12.39 -9.45 -19.75
CA ARG A 61 -12.76 -9.82 -21.13
C ARG A 61 -11.61 -10.44 -21.93
N ILE A 62 -10.37 -10.08 -21.60
CA ILE A 62 -9.17 -10.67 -22.20
C ILE A 62 -8.82 -12.06 -21.62
N PHE A 63 -9.44 -12.45 -20.50
CA PHE A 63 -9.02 -13.62 -19.75
C PHE A 63 -9.16 -14.91 -20.54
N ARG A 64 -8.02 -15.56 -20.75
CA ARG A 64 -7.95 -16.97 -21.14
C ARG A 64 -8.09 -17.87 -19.91
N LYS A 65 -7.81 -19.17 -20.06
CA LYS A 65 -8.07 -20.15 -19.00
C LYS A 65 -7.25 -19.85 -17.74
N HIS A 66 -5.99 -19.43 -17.88
CA HIS A 66 -5.09 -19.10 -16.78
C HIS A 66 -4.70 -17.63 -16.86
N ASN A 67 -4.89 -16.88 -15.78
CA ASN A 67 -4.64 -15.44 -15.77
C ASN A 67 -3.69 -15.12 -14.61
N LEU A 68 -2.46 -14.77 -14.96
CA LEU A 68 -1.40 -14.43 -14.01
C LEU A 68 -1.42 -12.93 -13.82
N ILE A 69 -1.56 -12.50 -12.57
CA ILE A 69 -1.72 -11.10 -12.21
C ILE A 69 -0.57 -10.67 -11.30
N GLU A 70 0.05 -9.55 -11.66
CA GLU A 70 1.01 -8.81 -10.84
C GLU A 70 0.41 -7.46 -10.47
N TYR A 71 0.44 -7.13 -9.18
CA TYR A 71 -0.07 -5.90 -8.62
C TYR A 71 1.07 -5.03 -8.09
N LYS A 72 1.06 -3.74 -8.46
CA LYS A 72 1.92 -2.71 -7.89
C LYS A 72 1.09 -1.79 -7.01
N SER A 73 1.56 -1.57 -5.79
CA SER A 73 0.91 -0.67 -4.85
C SER A 73 0.87 0.76 -5.40
N PRO A 74 0.01 1.65 -4.89
CA PRO A 74 -0.14 2.99 -5.45
C PRO A 74 1.14 3.82 -5.49
N GLY A 75 2.09 3.58 -4.58
CA GLY A 75 3.39 4.27 -4.55
C GLY A 75 4.45 3.67 -5.47
N ASP A 76 4.22 2.48 -6.01
CA ASP A 76 5.17 1.76 -6.84
C ASP A 76 5.00 2.06 -8.33
N TYR A 77 6.02 1.70 -9.10
CA TYR A 77 6.04 1.81 -10.56
C TYR A 77 6.18 0.43 -11.19
N LEU A 78 5.50 0.23 -12.32
CA LEU A 78 5.67 -0.96 -13.15
C LEU A 78 6.83 -0.73 -14.14
N SER A 79 7.87 -1.53 -14.00
CA SER A 79 9.10 -1.42 -14.79
C SER A 79 9.23 -2.49 -15.89
N ILE A 80 10.19 -2.31 -16.79
CA ILE A 80 10.52 -3.35 -17.80
C ILE A 80 10.99 -4.66 -17.15
N ASN A 81 11.61 -4.60 -15.98
CA ASN A 81 12.02 -5.80 -15.24
C ASN A 81 10.80 -6.56 -14.71
N ASP A 82 9.77 -5.86 -14.23
CA ASP A 82 8.52 -6.50 -13.81
C ASP A 82 7.82 -7.17 -14.99
N PHE A 83 7.83 -6.54 -16.16
CA PHE A 83 7.29 -7.14 -17.38
C PHE A 83 7.98 -8.49 -17.69
N TYR A 84 9.31 -8.50 -17.79
CA TYR A 84 10.04 -9.73 -18.12
C TYR A 84 10.00 -10.77 -17.00
N LYS A 85 9.96 -10.34 -15.73
CA LYS A 85 9.78 -11.24 -14.59
C LYS A 85 8.46 -12.01 -14.70
N VAL A 86 7.35 -11.31 -14.93
CA VAL A 86 6.03 -11.94 -15.02
C VAL A 86 5.88 -12.72 -16.33
N TYR A 87 6.50 -12.26 -17.42
CA TYR A 87 6.58 -13.04 -18.66
C TYR A 87 7.33 -14.36 -18.43
N GLY A 88 8.46 -14.32 -17.71
CA GLY A 88 9.18 -15.52 -17.27
C GLY A 88 8.33 -16.42 -16.39
N TYR A 89 7.54 -15.85 -15.46
CA TYR A 89 6.60 -16.62 -14.65
C TYR A 89 5.52 -17.30 -15.47
N ALA A 90 5.05 -16.71 -16.56
CA ALA A 90 4.12 -17.38 -17.48
C ALA A 90 4.75 -18.61 -18.15
N CYS A 91 6.02 -18.52 -18.56
CA CYS A 91 6.76 -19.65 -19.09
C CYS A 91 6.98 -20.73 -18.03
N PHE A 92 7.42 -20.36 -16.82
CA PHE A 92 7.60 -21.32 -15.73
C PHE A 92 6.30 -22.00 -15.33
N TYR A 93 5.21 -21.24 -15.20
CA TYR A 93 3.89 -21.78 -14.88
C TYR A 93 3.40 -22.76 -15.96
N GLN A 94 3.76 -22.53 -17.23
CA GLN A 94 3.47 -23.45 -18.33
C GLN A 94 4.32 -24.72 -18.27
N SER A 95 5.60 -24.61 -17.92
CA SER A 95 6.56 -25.73 -17.95
C SER A 95 6.59 -26.57 -16.68
N ASP A 96 6.25 -25.99 -15.54
CA ASP A 96 6.28 -26.62 -14.21
C ASP A 96 5.00 -27.43 -13.96
N THR A 97 4.79 -28.45 -14.79
CA THR A 97 3.61 -29.31 -14.80
C THR A 97 4.01 -30.78 -14.81
N GLU A 98 3.20 -31.65 -14.21
CA GLU A 98 3.50 -33.10 -14.17
C GLU A 98 3.48 -33.75 -15.56
N LYS A 99 2.64 -33.23 -16.46
CA LYS A 99 2.47 -33.77 -17.82
C LYS A 99 2.89 -32.76 -18.86
N VAL A 100 3.59 -33.23 -19.88
CA VAL A 100 3.99 -32.42 -21.04
C VAL A 100 2.76 -31.78 -21.68
N GLY A 101 2.77 -30.45 -21.77
CA GLY A 101 1.70 -29.69 -22.42
C GLY A 101 0.38 -29.65 -21.66
N GLU A 102 0.38 -29.96 -20.36
CA GLU A 102 -0.82 -29.86 -19.49
C GLU A 102 -1.44 -28.46 -19.53
N ILE A 103 -0.58 -27.44 -19.55
CA ILE A 103 -0.96 -26.05 -19.77
C ILE A 103 -0.35 -25.63 -21.10
N ARG A 104 -1.18 -25.09 -22.01
CA ARG A 104 -0.70 -24.47 -23.24
C ARG A 104 -0.39 -23.01 -23.00
N LEU A 105 0.69 -22.50 -23.56
CA LEU A 105 1.05 -21.08 -23.45
C LEU A 105 -0.06 -20.19 -24.02
N GLU A 106 -0.75 -20.66 -25.06
CA GLU A 106 -1.92 -20.03 -25.64
C GLU A 106 -3.10 -19.88 -24.66
N GLU A 107 -3.16 -20.63 -23.57
CA GLU A 107 -4.24 -20.55 -22.58
C GLU A 107 -3.98 -19.54 -21.46
N ILE A 108 -2.79 -18.92 -21.48
CA ILE A 108 -2.32 -17.99 -20.47
C ILE A 108 -2.62 -16.55 -20.88
N THR A 109 -2.92 -15.69 -19.91
CA THR A 109 -3.03 -14.24 -20.02
C THR A 109 -2.25 -13.60 -18.89
N ILE A 110 -1.57 -12.49 -19.17
CA ILE A 110 -0.87 -11.70 -18.15
C ILE A 110 -1.66 -10.41 -17.90
N THR A 111 -1.84 -10.05 -16.63
CA THR A 111 -2.44 -8.78 -16.22
C THR A 111 -1.52 -8.06 -15.27
N PHE A 112 -1.15 -6.84 -15.63
CA PHE A 112 -0.49 -5.92 -14.70
C PHE A 112 -1.52 -4.96 -14.14
N VAL A 113 -1.53 -4.77 -12.82
CA VAL A 113 -2.39 -3.80 -12.14
C VAL A 113 -1.49 -2.79 -11.45
N CYS A 114 -1.61 -1.52 -11.80
CA CYS A 114 -0.80 -0.46 -11.21
C CYS A 114 -1.58 0.85 -11.10
N ASN A 115 -1.04 1.80 -10.33
CA ASN A 115 -1.66 3.12 -10.24
C ASN A 115 -1.13 4.06 -11.32
N HIS A 116 0.17 4.03 -11.62
CA HIS A 116 0.79 4.97 -12.57
C HIS A 116 0.94 4.38 -13.97
N TYR A 117 0.64 5.17 -15.00
CA TYR A 117 0.83 4.75 -16.38
C TYR A 117 2.32 4.53 -16.70
N PRO A 118 2.75 3.31 -17.10
CA PRO A 118 4.16 2.94 -17.16
C PRO A 118 4.83 3.38 -18.48
N ARG A 119 4.96 4.69 -18.67
CA ARG A 119 5.45 5.30 -19.94
C ARG A 119 6.78 4.75 -20.41
N GLU A 120 7.74 4.61 -19.49
CA GLU A 120 9.10 4.18 -19.85
C GLU A 120 9.15 2.71 -20.27
N MET A 121 8.49 1.82 -19.52
CA MET A 121 8.33 0.42 -19.89
C MET A 121 7.71 0.29 -21.29
N LEU A 122 6.59 0.98 -21.53
CA LEU A 122 5.89 0.93 -22.82
C LEU A 122 6.74 1.48 -23.98
N ARG A 123 7.56 2.51 -23.73
CA ARG A 123 8.50 3.04 -24.72
C ARG A 123 9.55 2.00 -25.12
N ILE A 124 10.12 1.30 -24.14
CA ILE A 124 11.10 0.22 -24.37
C ILE A 124 10.44 -0.93 -25.15
N LEU A 125 9.29 -1.42 -24.69
CA LEU A 125 8.53 -2.50 -25.35
C LEU A 125 8.17 -2.17 -26.80
N LYS A 126 7.75 -0.93 -27.07
CA LYS A 126 7.48 -0.47 -28.44
C LYS A 126 8.74 -0.44 -29.30
N LYS A 127 9.86 0.03 -28.76
CA LYS A 127 11.13 0.16 -29.50
C LYS A 127 11.69 -1.22 -29.86
N GLU A 128 11.77 -2.11 -28.87
CA GLU A 128 12.50 -3.38 -28.94
C GLU A 128 11.64 -4.53 -29.44
N ARG A 129 10.40 -4.64 -28.96
CA ARG A 129 9.50 -5.76 -29.28
C ARG A 129 8.36 -5.41 -30.23
N LYS A 130 8.24 -4.12 -30.62
CA LYS A 130 7.15 -3.61 -31.47
C LYS A 130 5.75 -3.81 -30.87
N ILE A 131 5.69 -3.97 -29.55
CA ILE A 131 4.44 -4.05 -28.80
C ILE A 131 3.78 -2.68 -28.82
N VAL A 132 2.49 -2.68 -29.14
CA VAL A 132 1.68 -1.45 -29.21
C VAL A 132 0.64 -1.49 -28.11
N VAL A 133 0.43 -0.36 -27.43
CA VAL A 133 -0.61 -0.23 -26.41
C VAL A 133 -1.88 0.32 -27.04
N ARG A 134 -2.99 -0.38 -26.84
CA ARG A 134 -4.34 0.10 -27.20
C ARG A 134 -5.16 0.32 -25.95
N LYS A 135 -5.68 1.53 -25.78
CA LYS A 135 -6.68 1.83 -24.75
C LYS A 135 -8.01 1.19 -25.17
N VAL A 136 -8.52 0.27 -24.35
CA VAL A 136 -9.77 -0.45 -24.60
C VAL A 136 -10.93 0.27 -23.93
N GLU A 137 -10.73 0.62 -22.67
CA GLU A 137 -11.66 1.38 -21.84
C GLU A 137 -10.85 2.27 -20.88
N ASN A 138 -11.52 3.11 -20.09
CA ASN A 138 -10.85 3.90 -19.06
C ASN A 138 -10.17 2.97 -18.04
N GLY A 139 -8.86 3.16 -17.86
CA GLY A 139 -8.03 2.31 -17.01
C GLY A 139 -7.78 0.91 -17.53
N ILE A 140 -8.14 0.55 -18.77
CA ILE A 140 -7.89 -0.79 -19.33
C ILE A 140 -7.17 -0.65 -20.67
N TYR A 141 -5.95 -1.18 -20.72
CA TYR A 141 -5.06 -1.12 -21.87
C TYR A 141 -4.62 -2.52 -22.28
N TRP A 142 -4.68 -2.86 -23.55
CA TRP A 142 -4.14 -4.12 -24.08
C TRP A 142 -2.81 -3.86 -24.77
N LEU A 143 -1.88 -4.80 -24.61
CA LEU A 143 -0.63 -4.84 -25.35
C LEU A 143 -0.79 -5.79 -26.53
N GLU A 144 -0.66 -5.24 -27.72
CA GLU A 144 -0.82 -5.93 -29.00
C GLU A 144 0.54 -6.23 -29.62
N ASN A 145 0.55 -7.08 -30.65
CA ASN A 145 1.75 -7.63 -31.28
C ASN A 145 2.60 -8.50 -30.34
N GLU A 146 1.92 -9.26 -29.48
CA GLU A 146 2.52 -10.22 -28.56
C GLU A 146 1.81 -11.57 -28.66
N PHE A 147 2.52 -12.67 -28.41
CA PHE A 147 1.94 -14.01 -28.44
C PHE A 147 0.95 -14.24 -27.28
N LEU A 148 1.37 -13.84 -26.09
CA LEU A 148 0.51 -13.85 -24.91
C LEU A 148 -0.40 -12.61 -24.93
N PRO A 149 -1.70 -12.75 -24.62
CA PRO A 149 -2.54 -11.62 -24.29
C PRO A 149 -2.04 -10.98 -23.01
N ILE A 150 -1.75 -9.69 -23.08
CA ILE A 150 -1.29 -8.91 -21.93
C ILE A 150 -2.17 -7.68 -21.81
N GLN A 151 -2.62 -7.41 -20.59
CA GLN A 151 -3.31 -6.16 -20.27
C GLN A 151 -2.62 -5.40 -19.12
N ILE A 152 -2.83 -4.09 -19.12
CA ILE A 152 -2.49 -3.19 -18.03
C ILE A 152 -3.79 -2.56 -17.53
N ILE A 153 -4.01 -2.64 -16.23
CA ILE A 153 -5.12 -2.00 -15.53
C ILE A 153 -4.57 -0.84 -14.70
N LEU A 154 -5.11 0.37 -14.91
CA LEU A 154 -4.80 1.55 -14.11
C LEU A 154 -5.94 1.83 -13.12
N ASN A 155 -5.70 1.57 -11.83
CA ASN A 155 -6.73 1.67 -10.79
C ASN A 155 -7.39 3.06 -10.76
N HIS A 156 -6.60 4.14 -10.89
CA HIS A 156 -7.12 5.51 -10.84
C HIS A 156 -8.00 5.93 -12.02
N GLU A 157 -7.91 5.25 -13.16
CA GLU A 157 -8.72 5.56 -14.33
C GLU A 157 -9.95 4.66 -14.46
N LEU A 158 -10.02 3.53 -13.74
CA LEU A 158 -11.18 2.63 -13.81
C LEU A 158 -12.47 3.38 -13.46
N SER A 159 -13.59 3.03 -14.10
CA SER A 159 -14.89 3.56 -13.68
C SER A 159 -15.24 3.11 -12.26
N SER A 160 -15.66 4.04 -11.40
CA SER A 160 -16.17 3.74 -10.05
C SER A 160 -17.55 3.08 -10.07
N ASP A 161 -18.33 3.27 -11.14
CA ASP A 161 -19.63 2.62 -11.33
C ASP A 161 -19.48 1.17 -11.74
N GLU A 162 -18.48 0.86 -12.57
CA GLU A 162 -18.22 -0.52 -13.00
C GLU A 162 -17.26 -1.24 -12.05
N ASN A 163 -16.13 -0.64 -11.67
CA ASN A 163 -15.01 -1.30 -10.99
C ASN A 163 -14.67 -0.68 -9.63
N ARG A 164 -15.69 -0.26 -8.87
CA ARG A 164 -15.60 0.45 -7.59
C ARG A 164 -14.47 0.02 -6.66
N TRP A 165 -14.41 -1.27 -6.33
CA TRP A 165 -13.47 -1.81 -5.36
C TRP A 165 -12.02 -1.76 -5.85
N LEU A 166 -11.77 -2.08 -7.12
CA LEU A 166 -10.43 -2.00 -7.70
C LEU A 166 -10.02 -0.53 -7.92
N ASN A 167 -10.97 0.31 -8.32
CA ASN A 167 -10.80 1.76 -8.39
C ASN A 167 -10.41 2.34 -7.02
N SER A 168 -10.99 1.86 -5.91
CA SER A 168 -10.67 2.36 -4.57
C SER A 168 -9.30 1.98 -4.03
N LEU A 169 -8.54 1.08 -4.67
CA LEU A 169 -7.18 0.72 -4.23
C LEU A 169 -6.17 1.82 -4.58
N ARG A 170 -6.29 2.97 -3.89
CA ARG A 170 -5.51 4.20 -4.07
C ARG A 170 -5.31 4.92 -2.74
N THR A 171 -4.46 5.95 -2.75
CA THR A 171 -4.11 6.77 -1.57
C THR A 171 -4.58 8.23 -1.71
N ASP A 172 -5.37 8.54 -2.74
CA ASP A 172 -5.81 9.89 -3.11
C ASP A 172 -7.34 10.04 -3.18
N ILE A 173 -8.08 9.16 -2.49
CA ILE A 173 -9.54 9.24 -2.42
C ILE A 173 -9.97 10.54 -1.75
N ARG A 174 -11.05 11.14 -2.25
CA ARG A 174 -11.65 12.38 -1.74
C ARG A 174 -12.97 12.11 -1.04
N ALA A 175 -13.35 12.98 -0.11
CA ALA A 175 -14.67 12.93 0.53
C ALA A 175 -15.73 13.50 -0.44
N ASP A 176 -16.22 12.64 -1.33
CA ASP A 176 -17.21 12.98 -2.34
C ASP A 176 -18.25 11.87 -2.51
N GLN A 177 -19.13 12.03 -3.52
CA GLN A 177 -20.22 11.10 -3.78
C GLN A 177 -19.72 9.68 -4.14
N GLU A 178 -18.51 9.52 -4.68
CA GLU A 178 -17.97 8.19 -5.01
C GLU A 178 -17.61 7.44 -3.72
N THR A 179 -16.99 8.13 -2.76
CA THR A 179 -16.69 7.61 -1.42
C THR A 179 -17.97 7.23 -0.68
N ASP A 180 -19.02 8.06 -0.76
CA ASP A 180 -20.33 7.72 -0.19
C ASP A 180 -20.94 6.45 -0.80
N ARG A 181 -20.75 6.23 -2.10
CA ARG A 181 -21.22 5.00 -2.78
C ARG A 181 -20.39 3.79 -2.33
N LEU A 182 -19.08 3.92 -2.19
CA LEU A 182 -18.20 2.86 -1.68
C LEU A 182 -18.59 2.44 -0.26
N ILE A 183 -18.81 3.41 0.63
CA ILE A 183 -19.26 3.16 2.02
C ILE A 183 -20.63 2.47 2.02
N ARG A 184 -21.58 2.91 1.20
CA ARG A 184 -22.90 2.28 1.09
C ARG A 184 -22.82 0.84 0.59
N ASP A 185 -21.99 0.58 -0.42
CA ASP A 185 -21.79 -0.76 -0.96
C ASP A 185 -21.13 -1.68 0.08
N TYR A 186 -20.16 -1.17 0.86
CA TYR A 186 -19.60 -1.89 2.00
C TYR A 186 -20.66 -2.24 3.05
N LYS A 187 -21.52 -1.29 3.44
CA LYS A 187 -22.57 -1.54 4.43
C LYS A 187 -23.49 -2.70 4.04
N ALA A 188 -23.84 -2.79 2.76
CA ALA A 188 -24.66 -3.88 2.23
C ALA A 188 -23.96 -5.26 2.31
N HIS A 189 -22.64 -5.28 2.46
CA HIS A 189 -21.79 -6.47 2.47
C HIS A 189 -20.90 -6.56 3.71
N LYS A 190 -21.27 -5.91 4.82
CA LYS A 190 -20.41 -5.73 6.01
C LYS A 190 -19.91 -7.04 6.63
N ASP A 191 -20.64 -8.13 6.46
CA ASP A 191 -20.32 -9.44 7.02
C ASP A 191 -19.35 -10.24 6.11
N SER A 192 -19.02 -9.71 4.93
CA SER A 192 -18.09 -10.33 3.99
C SER A 192 -16.63 -9.98 4.33
N LYS A 193 -15.83 -11.01 4.62
CA LYS A 193 -14.39 -10.88 4.87
C LYS A 193 -13.62 -10.23 3.71
N LEU A 194 -14.08 -10.43 2.47
CA LEU A 194 -13.45 -9.83 1.28
C LEU A 194 -13.65 -8.31 1.27
N TYR A 195 -14.87 -7.86 1.54
CA TYR A 195 -15.22 -6.44 1.58
C TYR A 195 -14.54 -5.76 2.77
N GLN A 196 -14.47 -6.43 3.92
CA GLN A 196 -13.74 -5.97 5.10
C GLN A 196 -12.25 -5.77 4.79
N ALA A 197 -11.60 -6.75 4.15
CA ALA A 197 -10.17 -6.66 3.83
C ALA A 197 -9.85 -5.49 2.90
N VAL A 198 -10.65 -5.28 1.86
CA VAL A 198 -10.45 -4.14 0.95
C VAL A 198 -10.75 -2.83 1.67
N MET A 199 -11.85 -2.76 2.41
CA MET A 199 -12.24 -1.54 3.10
C MET A 199 -11.24 -1.11 4.18
N ASP A 200 -10.70 -2.04 4.97
CA ASP A 200 -9.64 -1.76 5.96
C ASP A 200 -8.41 -1.13 5.30
N LEU A 201 -7.95 -1.70 4.18
CA LEU A 201 -6.83 -1.14 3.41
C LEU A 201 -7.15 0.28 2.91
N VAL A 202 -8.33 0.48 2.33
CA VAL A 202 -8.75 1.80 1.79
C VAL A 202 -8.86 2.84 2.90
N VAL A 203 -9.41 2.47 4.06
CA VAL A 203 -9.54 3.35 5.23
C VAL A 203 -8.16 3.79 5.72
N ARG A 204 -7.24 2.84 5.94
CA ARG A 204 -5.88 3.14 6.42
C ARG A 204 -5.11 3.99 5.40
N ALA A 205 -5.30 3.75 4.11
CA ALA A 205 -4.65 4.51 3.04
C ALA A 205 -5.22 5.93 2.86
N ASN A 206 -6.47 6.19 3.28
CA ASN A 206 -7.19 7.44 3.00
C ASN A 206 -7.90 8.02 4.24
N GLN A 207 -7.25 7.97 5.41
CA GLN A 207 -7.83 8.35 6.70
C GLN A 207 -8.58 9.69 6.69
N LYS A 208 -8.00 10.74 6.09
CA LYS A 208 -8.60 12.08 6.06
C LYS A 208 -9.95 12.08 5.34
N ALA A 209 -9.99 11.56 4.13
CA ALA A 209 -11.22 11.52 3.33
C ALA A 209 -12.29 10.65 3.99
N MET A 210 -11.89 9.52 4.59
CA MET A 210 -12.83 8.62 5.25
C MET A 210 -13.36 9.19 6.58
N LYS A 211 -12.56 10.00 7.29
CA LYS A 211 -12.99 10.77 8.48
C LYS A 211 -13.95 11.90 8.13
N GLU A 212 -13.78 12.54 6.98
CA GLU A 212 -14.72 13.57 6.49
C GLU A 212 -16.07 12.95 6.07
N ALA A 213 -16.05 11.73 5.52
CA ALA A 213 -17.26 10.95 5.23
C ALA A 213 -17.87 10.26 6.47
N ARG A 214 -17.39 10.58 7.69
CA ARG A 214 -17.70 9.85 8.93
C ARG A 214 -19.18 9.80 9.29
N ASP A 215 -19.93 10.84 8.96
CA ASP A 215 -21.35 10.92 9.31
C ASP A 215 -22.21 9.89 8.55
N MET A 216 -21.69 9.34 7.44
CA MET A 216 -22.29 8.21 6.73
C MET A 216 -21.78 6.84 7.20
N LEU A 217 -20.99 6.72 8.27
CA LEU A 217 -20.38 5.44 8.67
C LEU A 217 -21.27 4.63 9.63
N CYS A 218 -21.37 3.31 9.40
CA CYS A 218 -22.01 2.39 10.35
C CYS A 218 -21.05 2.07 11.50
N ASP A 219 -21.59 1.52 12.60
CA ASP A 219 -20.77 1.11 13.76
C ASP A 219 -19.65 0.12 13.39
N ALA A 220 -19.88 -0.75 12.40
CA ALA A 220 -18.87 -1.67 11.89
C ALA A 220 -17.68 -0.99 11.18
N LEU A 221 -17.84 0.23 10.63
CA LEU A 221 -16.69 0.99 10.14
C LEU A 221 -16.04 1.79 11.27
N LYS A 222 -16.78 2.21 12.30
CA LYS A 222 -16.21 2.88 13.49
C LYS A 222 -15.23 1.97 14.22
N GLU A 223 -15.47 0.66 14.25
CA GLU A 223 -14.52 -0.33 14.78
C GLU A 223 -13.17 -0.29 14.03
N LEU A 224 -13.17 -0.12 12.70
CA LEU A 224 -11.92 0.02 11.92
C LEU A 224 -11.14 1.30 12.27
N PHE A 225 -11.81 2.32 12.80
CA PHE A 225 -11.19 3.55 13.29
C PHE A 225 -10.92 3.54 14.80
N ALA A 226 -11.26 2.47 15.53
CA ALA A 226 -11.26 2.50 17.00
C ALA A 226 -9.88 2.83 17.59
N GLU A 227 -8.84 2.16 17.10
CA GLU A 227 -7.45 2.40 17.52
C GLU A 227 -7.01 3.85 17.24
N GLU A 228 -7.34 4.38 16.06
CA GLU A 228 -6.98 5.76 15.68
C GLU A 228 -7.76 6.81 16.47
N LEU A 229 -9.05 6.58 16.74
CA LEU A 229 -9.88 7.47 17.54
C LEU A 229 -9.34 7.55 18.98
N GLU A 230 -8.85 6.43 19.51
CA GLU A 230 -8.20 6.40 20.81
C GLU A 230 -6.87 7.18 20.80
N GLU A 231 -6.04 7.03 19.77
CA GLU A 231 -4.82 7.82 19.62
C GLU A 231 -5.10 9.32 19.47
N GLU A 232 -6.11 9.71 18.68
CA GLU A 232 -6.52 11.10 18.54
C GLU A 232 -7.07 11.68 19.84
N ALA A 233 -7.86 10.90 20.59
CA ALA A 233 -8.35 11.30 21.90
C ALA A 233 -7.19 11.56 22.86
N LYS A 234 -6.20 10.66 22.94
CA LYS A 234 -4.98 10.85 23.74
C LYS A 234 -4.19 12.09 23.33
N LYS A 235 -4.02 12.33 22.02
CA LYS A 235 -3.34 13.54 21.52
C LYS A 235 -4.10 14.82 21.87
N ARG A 236 -5.44 14.80 21.82
CA ARG A 236 -6.29 15.94 22.19
C ARG A 236 -6.24 16.22 23.69
N GLU A 237 -6.27 15.18 24.51
CA GLU A 237 -6.13 15.28 25.97
C GLU A 237 -4.79 15.92 26.34
N GLN A 238 -3.67 15.39 25.83
CA GLN A 238 -2.34 15.97 26.06
C GLN A 238 -2.22 17.43 25.59
N LYS A 239 -2.84 17.77 24.46
CA LYS A 239 -2.84 19.15 23.95
C LYS A 239 -3.68 20.07 24.86
N SER A 240 -4.82 19.60 25.34
CA SER A 240 -5.68 20.35 26.27
C SER A 240 -5.00 20.54 27.62
N GLU A 241 -4.33 19.52 28.16
CA GLU A 241 -3.53 19.60 29.39
C GLU A 241 -2.44 20.66 29.25
N ARG A 242 -1.63 20.60 28.18
CA ARG A 242 -0.58 21.61 27.92
C ARG A 242 -1.12 23.04 27.80
N ILE A 243 -2.31 23.22 27.20
CA ILE A 243 -2.96 24.53 27.11
C ILE A 243 -3.42 24.99 28.49
N GLY A 244 -3.99 24.07 29.28
CA GLY A 244 -4.41 24.30 30.67
C GLY A 244 -3.25 24.72 31.57
N GLU A 245 -2.13 23.98 31.53
CA GLU A 245 -0.90 24.28 32.28
C GLU A 245 -0.36 25.67 31.92
N ARG A 246 -0.13 25.96 30.63
CA ARG A 246 0.36 27.29 30.20
C ARG A 246 -0.58 28.43 30.61
N ARG A 247 -1.89 28.20 30.55
CA ARG A 247 -2.87 29.20 30.99
C ARG A 247 -2.81 29.38 32.50
N GLY A 248 -2.66 28.29 33.26
CA GLY A 248 -2.50 28.28 34.71
C GLY A 248 -1.23 29.01 35.16
N GLU A 249 -0.08 28.70 34.54
CA GLU A 249 1.20 29.39 34.77
C GLU A 249 1.06 30.89 34.51
N ARG A 250 0.50 31.29 33.36
CA ARG A 250 0.32 32.70 33.02
C ARG A 250 -0.60 33.44 33.98
N ILE A 251 -1.71 32.80 34.40
CA ILE A 251 -2.61 33.37 35.42
C ILE A 251 -1.87 33.48 36.76
N GLY A 252 -1.08 32.47 37.13
CA GLY A 252 -0.26 32.47 38.34
C GLY A 252 0.79 33.57 38.36
N GLU A 253 1.50 33.78 37.24
CA GLU A 253 2.48 34.86 37.06
C GLU A 253 1.84 36.25 37.19
N LEU A 254 0.70 36.47 36.52
CA LEU A 254 -0.03 37.73 36.60
C LEU A 254 -0.50 38.01 38.03
N ARG A 255 -1.06 36.99 38.69
CA ARG A 255 -1.55 37.08 40.07
C ARG A 255 -0.41 37.36 41.06
N LEU A 256 0.74 36.71 40.88
CA LEU A 256 1.93 36.96 41.69
C LEU A 256 2.51 38.35 41.44
N SER A 257 2.59 38.79 40.19
CA SER A 257 3.06 40.13 39.82
C SER A 257 2.19 41.22 40.43
N GLU A 258 0.86 41.05 40.39
CA GLU A 258 -0.07 41.98 41.04
C GLU A 258 0.10 42.01 42.56
N LEU A 259 0.27 40.84 43.20
CA LEU A 259 0.53 40.77 44.64
C LEU A 259 1.83 41.51 45.00
N ILE A 260 2.91 41.28 44.24
CA ILE A 260 4.20 41.96 44.46
C ILE A 260 4.05 43.48 44.31
N HIS A 261 3.33 43.95 43.28
CA HIS A 261 3.07 45.39 43.10
C HIS A 261 2.32 46.00 44.29
N ARG A 262 1.31 45.32 44.84
CA ARG A 262 0.57 45.80 46.02
C ARG A 262 1.46 45.86 47.26
N LEU A 263 2.28 44.83 47.49
CA LEU A 263 3.21 44.79 48.62
C LEU A 263 4.31 45.85 48.52
N LEU A 264 4.80 46.16 47.32
CA LEU A 264 5.75 47.25 47.07
C LEU A 264 5.15 48.62 47.40
N ASN A 265 3.91 48.88 46.98
CA ASN A 265 3.21 50.14 47.28
C ASN A 265 2.99 50.37 48.78
N GLU A 266 2.85 49.29 49.55
CA GLU A 266 2.73 49.31 51.02
C GLU A 266 4.10 49.23 51.73
N ASN A 267 5.20 49.22 50.98
CA ASN A 267 6.58 49.12 51.47
C ASN A 267 6.85 47.85 52.32
N ARG A 268 6.14 46.75 52.05
CA ARG A 268 6.21 45.47 52.78
C ARG A 268 7.29 44.54 52.20
N LEU A 269 8.55 44.99 52.24
CA LEU A 269 9.67 44.31 51.56
C LEU A 269 9.95 42.88 52.08
N GLU A 270 9.81 42.64 53.39
CA GLU A 270 9.99 41.30 53.97
C GLU A 270 8.90 40.32 53.49
N ASP A 271 7.69 40.82 53.24
CA ASP A 271 6.57 40.02 52.77
C ASP A 271 6.72 39.60 51.31
N ILE A 272 7.35 40.43 50.46
CA ILE A 272 7.66 40.08 49.06
C ILE A 272 8.56 38.85 48.99
N ARG A 273 9.58 38.81 49.86
CA ARG A 273 10.46 37.64 49.95
C ARG A 273 9.69 36.42 50.43
N ARG A 274 8.86 36.59 51.46
CA ARG A 274 8.09 35.49 52.05
C ARG A 274 7.05 34.90 51.11
N VAL A 275 6.34 35.70 50.30
CA VAL A 275 5.36 35.16 49.31
C VAL A 275 6.03 34.44 48.14
N SER A 276 7.33 34.67 47.91
CA SER A 276 8.10 33.95 46.88
C SER A 276 8.55 32.56 47.37
N GLU A 277 8.77 32.40 48.67
CA GLU A 277 9.35 31.20 49.28
C GLU A 277 8.30 30.30 49.99
N ASP A 278 7.20 30.88 50.50
CA ASP A 278 6.16 30.17 51.27
C ASP A 278 4.81 30.21 50.53
N GLU A 279 4.41 29.06 49.98
CA GLU A 279 3.17 28.92 49.23
C GLU A 279 1.91 29.10 50.09
N SER A 280 1.94 28.67 51.36
CA SER A 280 0.80 28.81 52.28
C SER A 280 0.62 30.28 52.66
N TYR A 281 1.71 30.99 52.91
CA TYR A 281 1.69 32.42 53.15
C TYR A 281 1.23 33.19 51.91
N ARG A 282 1.74 32.86 50.73
CA ARG A 282 1.30 33.42 49.44
C ARG A 282 -0.20 33.24 49.24
N ALA A 283 -0.75 32.06 49.54
CA ALA A 283 -2.19 31.81 49.46
C ALA A 283 -3.01 32.69 50.40
N SER A 284 -2.57 32.86 51.66
CA SER A 284 -3.21 33.76 52.62
C SER A 284 -3.18 35.23 52.17
N MET A 285 -2.10 35.63 51.50
CA MET A 285 -1.95 36.98 50.95
C MET A 285 -2.85 37.21 49.74
N TYR A 286 -2.99 36.22 48.84
CA TYR A 286 -3.97 36.32 47.75
C TYR A 286 -5.38 36.55 48.30
N GLN A 287 -5.80 35.80 49.32
CA GLN A 287 -7.10 36.02 49.98
C GLN A 287 -7.21 37.43 50.59
N LYS A 288 -6.16 37.89 51.29
CA LYS A 288 -6.13 39.23 51.90
C LYS A 288 -6.29 40.35 50.88
N TYR A 289 -5.68 40.23 49.70
CA TYR A 289 -5.74 41.24 48.64
C TYR A 289 -6.86 40.99 47.61
N GLY A 290 -7.68 39.95 47.79
CA GLY A 290 -8.77 39.60 46.87
C GLY A 290 -8.27 39.22 45.47
N LEU A 291 -7.08 38.63 45.40
CA LEU A 291 -6.47 38.10 44.18
C LEU A 291 -6.78 36.63 44.02
#